data_AF-A0A7S3X8G7-F1
#
_entry.id   AF-A0A7S3X8G7-F1
#
_cell.length_a   1.000
_cell.length_b   1.000
_cell.length_c   1.000
_cell.angle_alpha   90.00
_cell.angle_beta   90.00
_cell.angle_gamma   90.00
#
_symmetry.space_group_name_H-M   'P 1'
#
loop_
_entity.id
_entity.type
_entity.pdbx_description
1 polymer ?
#
loop_
_entity_poly.entity_id
_entity_poly.type
_entity_poly.pdbx_seq_one_letter_code
_entity_poly.pdbx_strand_id
1 'polypeptide(L)'
;GAPRRPAPPAHSASSGAGASGLPGALPASVPVWAVPESLRLPGAAAVESHGRHVSLDALFPGSGLADAWDERASLRTAVRQALRDDLMAPLLRGVGGPKRACALSLGTACMVSWSNALAAHAEGKVDFSRFTAAFADHGVRLSGEAFIRSLGELCGATPHGSLIDIIPLDRRVAHSWHQDSGLPRDTVLLGFPPRDGYEGGGVFSHCVQLSHPLRPSAGDEHGAVVEYERLSDPPPDRIDDAFVLRPLYSKGREVWVSNDAHHLHSTPDRQLREAVWRFM
;
A
#
# COMPACT_ATOMS: atom_id res chain seq x y z
N GLY A 1 -26.68 -38.87 -2.54
CA GLY A 1 -25.26 -38.68 -2.89
C GLY A 1 -25.05 -37.22 -3.22
N ALA A 2 -24.24 -36.51 -2.44
CA ALA A 2 -23.94 -35.10 -2.68
C ALA A 2 -22.77 -34.99 -3.70
N PRO A 3 -22.80 -34.04 -4.64
CA PRO A 3 -21.74 -33.89 -5.63
C PRO A 3 -20.46 -33.34 -4.98
N ARG A 4 -19.34 -34.03 -5.19
CA ARG A 4 -18.00 -33.58 -4.79
C ARG A 4 -17.64 -32.33 -5.58
N ARG A 5 -17.28 -31.25 -4.87
CA ARG A 5 -16.62 -30.07 -5.47
C ARG A 5 -15.25 -30.47 -6.02
N PRO A 6 -14.84 -29.97 -7.21
CA PRO A 6 -13.52 -30.25 -7.74
C PRO A 6 -12.45 -29.55 -6.90
N ALA A 7 -11.33 -30.24 -6.69
CA ALA A 7 -10.16 -29.68 -6.02
C ALA A 7 -9.56 -28.53 -6.86
N PRO A 8 -9.00 -27.49 -6.23
CA PRO A 8 -8.29 -26.44 -6.95
C PRO A 8 -7.05 -27.02 -7.65
N PRO A 9 -6.66 -26.48 -8.82
CA PRO A 9 -5.53 -26.99 -9.58
C PRO A 9 -4.23 -26.77 -8.80
N ALA A 10 -3.39 -27.81 -8.77
CA ALA A 10 -2.03 -27.71 -8.29
C ALA A 10 -1.23 -26.81 -9.26
N HIS A 11 -0.69 -25.70 -8.75
CA HIS A 11 0.27 -24.90 -9.50
C HIS A 11 1.55 -25.72 -9.68
N SER A 12 1.79 -26.17 -10.90
CA SER A 12 3.07 -26.72 -11.31
C SER A 12 4.09 -25.58 -11.38
N ALA A 13 5.13 -25.67 -10.56
CA ALA A 13 6.28 -24.77 -10.65
C ALA A 13 7.06 -25.13 -11.94
N SER A 14 6.99 -24.27 -12.95
CA SER A 14 7.96 -24.30 -14.03
C SER A 14 9.23 -23.60 -13.56
N SER A 15 10.26 -24.39 -13.29
CA SER A 15 11.64 -23.94 -13.19
C SER A 15 12.15 -23.54 -14.58
N GLY A 16 12.63 -22.30 -14.73
CA GLY A 16 13.36 -21.89 -15.94
C GLY A 16 13.44 -20.38 -16.16
N ALA A 17 14.68 -19.89 -16.31
CA ALA A 17 15.12 -18.55 -16.71
C ALA A 17 14.95 -17.42 -15.68
N GLY A 18 16.03 -16.69 -15.40
CA GLY A 18 16.08 -15.60 -14.42
C GLY A 18 14.94 -14.61 -14.63
N ALA A 19 13.96 -14.65 -13.73
CA ALA A 19 12.77 -13.82 -13.82
C ALA A 19 13.14 -12.38 -13.45
N SER A 20 13.61 -11.62 -14.44
CA SER A 20 13.65 -10.16 -14.38
C SER A 20 12.28 -9.67 -13.91
N GLY A 21 12.23 -8.87 -12.85
CA GLY A 21 10.98 -8.29 -12.36
C GLY A 21 10.30 -7.44 -13.43
N LEU A 22 9.08 -6.96 -13.13
CA LEU A 22 8.46 -5.98 -14.01
C LEU A 22 9.31 -4.71 -14.08
N PRO A 23 9.31 -3.98 -15.20
CA PRO A 23 9.95 -2.67 -15.26
C PRO A 23 9.45 -1.77 -14.13
N GLY A 24 10.39 -1.23 -13.36
CA GLY A 24 10.16 -0.19 -12.36
C GLY A 24 11.01 1.03 -12.70
N ALA A 25 10.60 2.19 -12.22
CA ALA A 25 11.25 3.46 -12.49
C ALA A 25 11.43 4.27 -11.19
N LEU A 26 12.40 5.17 -11.22
CA LEU A 26 12.61 6.14 -10.16
C LEU A 26 11.82 7.42 -10.44
N PRO A 27 11.39 8.17 -9.40
CA PRO A 27 10.57 9.36 -9.61
C PRO A 27 11.22 10.37 -10.57
N ALA A 28 12.53 10.60 -10.45
CA ALA A 28 13.28 11.52 -11.30
C ALA A 28 13.36 11.12 -12.78
N SER A 29 12.96 9.89 -13.13
CA SER A 29 13.00 9.38 -14.51
C SER A 29 11.67 9.56 -15.27
N VAL A 30 10.64 10.09 -14.61
CA VAL A 30 9.31 10.27 -15.20
C VAL A 30 8.97 11.76 -15.24
N PRO A 31 8.51 12.30 -16.38
CA PRO A 31 8.09 13.69 -16.49
C PRO A 31 6.85 13.99 -15.63
N VAL A 32 6.71 15.25 -15.23
CA VAL A 32 5.52 15.76 -14.53
C VAL A 32 4.38 15.93 -15.53
N TRP A 33 3.18 15.48 -15.18
CA TRP A 33 2.00 15.68 -16.01
C TRP A 33 1.45 17.09 -15.85
N ALA A 34 1.40 17.84 -16.96
CA ALA A 34 0.87 19.19 -17.00
C ALA A 34 -0.66 19.16 -16.84
N VAL A 35 -1.13 19.51 -15.66
CA VAL A 35 -2.56 19.56 -15.35
C VAL A 35 -3.21 20.67 -16.19
N PRO A 36 -4.27 20.38 -16.96
CA PRO A 36 -5.02 21.39 -17.69
C PRO A 36 -5.55 22.47 -16.75
N GLU A 37 -5.48 23.74 -17.16
CA GLU A 37 -5.84 24.88 -16.31
C GLU A 37 -7.27 24.79 -15.75
N SER A 38 -8.21 24.27 -16.54
CA SER A 38 -9.60 24.02 -16.14
C SER A 38 -9.73 23.06 -14.95
N LEU A 39 -8.77 22.13 -14.78
CA LEU A 39 -8.77 21.12 -13.73
C LEU A 39 -7.96 21.52 -12.50
N ARG A 40 -7.18 22.61 -12.57
CA ARG A 40 -6.32 23.06 -11.45
C ARG A 40 -7.13 23.68 -10.33
N LEU A 41 -6.81 23.33 -9.10
CA LEU A 41 -7.31 24.03 -7.93
C LEU A 41 -6.91 25.52 -8.00
N PRO A 42 -7.86 26.48 -8.01
CA PRO A 42 -7.54 27.89 -8.14
C PRO A 42 -6.61 28.38 -7.03
N GLY A 43 -5.57 29.12 -7.40
CA GLY A 43 -4.60 29.69 -6.45
C GLY A 43 -3.66 28.68 -5.79
N ALA A 44 -3.76 27.39 -6.13
CA ALA A 44 -2.84 26.38 -5.62
C ALA A 44 -1.44 26.56 -6.21
N ALA A 45 -0.43 26.40 -5.36
CA ALA A 45 0.96 26.38 -5.79
C ALA A 45 1.25 25.18 -6.70
N ALA A 46 2.31 25.30 -7.50
CA ALA A 46 2.82 24.17 -8.26
C ALA A 46 3.30 23.06 -7.32
N VAL A 47 3.11 21.82 -7.74
CA VAL A 47 3.60 20.64 -7.03
C VAL A 47 5.10 20.50 -7.28
N GLU A 48 5.89 20.53 -6.21
CA GLU A 48 7.36 20.57 -6.31
C GLU A 48 8.01 19.17 -6.29
N SER A 49 7.30 18.16 -5.79
CA SER A 49 7.86 16.82 -5.63
C SER A 49 6.86 15.73 -5.97
N HIS A 50 7.40 14.61 -6.47
CA HIS A 50 6.67 13.37 -6.64
C HIS A 50 6.45 12.71 -5.24
N GLY A 51 6.52 11.39 -5.19
CA GLY A 51 6.72 10.63 -3.97
C GLY A 51 8.18 10.23 -3.83
N ARG A 52 8.48 9.56 -2.74
CA ARG A 52 9.82 9.10 -2.40
C ARG A 52 9.79 7.69 -1.84
N HIS A 53 10.88 6.99 -2.04
CA HIS A 53 11.14 5.75 -1.33
C HIS A 53 11.71 6.03 0.06
N VAL A 54 11.40 5.16 1.00
CA VAL A 54 12.03 5.09 2.31
C VAL A 54 12.48 3.66 2.54
N SER A 55 13.69 3.50 3.05
CA SER A 55 14.22 2.19 3.41
C SER A 55 13.73 1.76 4.79
N LEU A 56 13.43 0.48 4.96
CA LEU A 56 13.21 -0.10 6.30
C LEU A 56 14.46 0.01 7.20
N ASP A 57 15.67 0.02 6.64
CA ASP A 57 16.89 0.22 7.43
C ASP A 57 17.00 1.66 7.94
N ALA A 58 16.58 2.64 7.13
CA ALA A 58 16.52 4.03 7.55
C ALA A 58 15.47 4.27 8.65
N LEU A 59 14.34 3.56 8.60
CA LEU A 59 13.28 3.64 9.61
C LEU A 59 13.63 2.91 10.91
N PHE A 60 14.31 1.77 10.80
CA PHE A 60 14.60 0.88 11.91
C PHE A 60 16.09 0.52 11.94
N PRO A 61 16.98 1.51 12.15
CA PRO A 61 18.42 1.32 12.00
C PRO A 61 18.94 0.25 12.97
N GLY A 62 19.72 -0.69 12.44
CA GLY A 62 20.32 -1.77 13.23
C GLY A 62 19.33 -2.83 13.75
N SER A 63 18.04 -2.77 13.36
CA SER A 63 17.07 -3.82 13.72
C SER A 63 17.30 -5.13 12.97
N GLY A 64 17.94 -5.08 11.80
CA GLY A 64 18.04 -6.20 10.86
C GLY A 64 16.77 -6.42 10.02
N LEU A 65 15.78 -5.53 10.13
CA LEU A 65 14.49 -5.69 9.45
C LEU A 65 14.64 -5.68 7.93
N ALA A 66 15.41 -4.74 7.35
CA ALA A 66 15.51 -4.64 5.88
C ALA A 66 16.09 -5.91 5.25
N ASP A 67 17.15 -6.47 5.83
CA ASP A 67 17.75 -7.73 5.38
C ASP A 67 16.75 -8.89 5.50
N ALA A 68 16.12 -9.03 6.66
CA ALA A 68 15.15 -10.09 6.88
C ALA A 68 13.90 -9.94 5.99
N TRP A 69 13.49 -8.70 5.67
CA TRP A 69 12.36 -8.41 4.81
C TRP A 69 12.62 -8.79 3.36
N ASP A 70 13.84 -8.57 2.87
CA ASP A 70 14.26 -8.92 1.51
C ASP A 70 14.48 -10.42 1.33
N GLU A 71 15.00 -11.10 2.36
CA GLU A 71 15.47 -12.49 2.28
C GLU A 71 14.46 -13.53 2.79
N ARG A 72 13.40 -13.13 3.50
CA ARG A 72 12.53 -14.09 4.22
C ARG A 72 11.05 -13.82 3.99
N ALA A 73 10.46 -14.53 3.03
CA ALA A 73 9.02 -14.55 2.80
C ALA A 73 8.20 -14.97 4.03
N SER A 74 8.78 -15.82 4.88
CA SER A 74 8.15 -16.24 6.14
C SER A 74 7.94 -15.07 7.12
N LEU A 75 8.89 -14.12 7.20
CA LEU A 75 8.74 -12.93 8.03
C LEU A 75 7.58 -12.07 7.53
N ARG A 76 7.57 -11.80 6.22
CA ARG A 76 6.52 -11.01 5.57
C ARG A 76 5.14 -11.62 5.81
N THR A 77 5.02 -12.93 5.66
CA THR A 77 3.79 -13.69 5.97
C THR A 77 3.41 -13.59 7.45
N ALA A 78 4.37 -13.75 8.37
CA ALA A 78 4.13 -13.68 9.80
C ALA A 78 3.67 -12.28 10.24
N VAL A 79 4.24 -11.22 9.67
CA VAL A 79 3.81 -9.82 9.91
C VAL A 79 2.39 -9.58 9.40
N ARG A 80 2.03 -10.14 8.24
CA ARG A 80 0.64 -10.10 7.75
C ARG A 80 -0.34 -10.83 8.66
N GLN A 81 0.08 -11.95 9.24
CA GLN A 81 -0.73 -12.68 10.21
C GLN A 81 -0.83 -11.93 11.54
N ALA A 82 0.26 -11.31 12.00
CA ALA A 82 0.27 -10.50 13.21
C ALA A 82 -0.72 -9.33 13.15
N LEU A 83 -0.85 -8.66 12.00
CA LEU A 83 -1.90 -7.65 11.79
C LEU A 83 -3.31 -8.20 12.08
N ARG A 84 -3.58 -9.42 11.61
CA ARG A 84 -4.88 -10.07 11.81
C ARG A 84 -5.10 -10.45 13.25
N ASP A 85 -4.09 -11.02 13.90
CA ASP A 85 -4.19 -11.54 15.25
C ASP A 85 -4.25 -10.41 16.29
N ASP A 86 -3.35 -9.42 16.17
CA ASP A 86 -3.22 -8.33 17.15
C ASP A 86 -4.28 -7.25 16.92
N LEU A 87 -4.58 -6.87 15.67
CA LEU A 87 -5.41 -5.67 15.40
C LEU A 87 -6.81 -6.00 14.89
N MET A 88 -6.98 -7.01 14.04
CA MET A 88 -8.30 -7.33 13.45
C MET A 88 -9.14 -8.24 14.35
N ALA A 89 -8.54 -9.29 14.91
CA ALA A 89 -9.24 -10.29 15.71
C ALA A 89 -9.97 -9.70 16.95
N PRO A 90 -9.45 -8.67 17.64
CA PRO A 90 -10.16 -7.99 18.72
C PRO A 90 -11.44 -7.26 18.28
N LEU A 91 -11.50 -6.78 17.03
CA LEU A 91 -12.66 -6.10 16.44
C LEU A 91 -13.77 -7.07 16.05
N LEU A 92 -13.42 -8.34 15.85
CA LEU A 92 -14.35 -9.40 15.44
C LEU A 92 -14.97 -10.15 16.62
N ARG A 93 -14.98 -9.57 17.82
CA ARG A 93 -15.67 -10.16 18.98
C ARG A 93 -17.17 -10.30 18.68
N GLY A 94 -17.72 -11.48 18.89
CA GLY A 94 -19.12 -11.78 18.57
C GLY A 94 -19.41 -12.14 17.10
N VAL A 95 -18.41 -12.12 16.22
CA VAL A 95 -18.55 -12.60 14.83
C VAL A 95 -18.40 -14.12 14.78
N GLY A 96 -19.38 -14.81 14.16
CA GLY A 96 -19.41 -16.27 14.07
C GLY A 96 -18.24 -16.89 13.30
N GLY A 97 -17.93 -18.15 13.61
CA GLY A 97 -16.71 -18.87 13.19
C GLY A 97 -16.32 -18.75 11.71
N PRO A 98 -17.19 -19.09 10.75
CA PRO A 98 -16.83 -19.03 9.32
C PRO A 98 -16.52 -17.60 8.83
N LYS A 99 -17.30 -16.60 9.27
CA LYS A 99 -17.09 -15.19 8.91
C LYS A 99 -15.81 -14.65 9.54
N ARG A 100 -15.56 -15.01 10.81
CA ARG A 100 -14.33 -14.64 11.52
C ARG A 100 -13.09 -15.27 10.86
N ALA A 101 -13.14 -16.56 10.54
CA ALA A 101 -12.04 -17.24 9.84
C ALA A 101 -11.76 -16.62 8.47
N CYS A 102 -12.80 -16.26 7.72
CA CYS A 102 -12.64 -15.56 6.45
C CYS A 102 -11.96 -14.20 6.63
N ALA A 103 -12.43 -13.37 7.57
CA ALA A 103 -11.87 -12.03 7.80
C ALA A 103 -10.42 -12.04 8.33
N LEU A 104 -10.01 -13.14 8.97
CA LEU A 104 -8.64 -13.35 9.46
C LEU A 104 -7.75 -14.10 8.45
N SER A 105 -8.24 -14.38 7.24
CA SER A 105 -7.45 -15.06 6.20
C SER A 105 -6.45 -14.09 5.54
N LEU A 106 -5.28 -14.60 5.17
CA LEU A 106 -4.30 -13.88 4.34
C LEU A 106 -4.80 -13.66 2.90
N GLY A 107 -5.78 -14.46 2.47
CA GLY A 107 -6.41 -14.38 1.15
C GLY A 107 -7.54 -13.36 1.05
N THR A 108 -7.72 -12.50 2.05
CA THR A 108 -8.70 -11.41 2.03
C THR A 108 -8.04 -10.11 2.45
N ALA A 109 -8.47 -9.00 1.86
CA ALA A 109 -8.07 -7.68 2.32
C ALA A 109 -8.58 -7.43 3.74
N CYS A 110 -7.81 -6.70 4.53
CA CYS A 110 -8.13 -6.35 5.91
C CYS A 110 -7.90 -4.86 6.12
N MET A 111 -8.80 -4.18 6.84
CA MET A 111 -8.66 -2.77 7.20
C MET A 111 -8.91 -2.62 8.70
N VAL A 112 -8.01 -1.90 9.36
CA VAL A 112 -8.12 -1.52 10.77
C VAL A 112 -7.80 -0.04 10.92
N SER A 113 -8.21 0.57 12.03
CA SER A 113 -7.69 1.89 12.42
C SER A 113 -6.45 1.68 13.28
N TRP A 114 -5.27 2.06 12.78
CA TRP A 114 -4.02 1.94 13.51
C TRP A 114 -3.90 3.00 14.62
N SER A 115 -4.47 4.19 14.43
CA SER A 115 -4.51 5.23 15.47
C SER A 115 -5.33 4.76 16.67
N ASN A 116 -6.51 4.18 16.43
CA ASN A 116 -7.32 3.57 17.48
C ASN A 116 -6.62 2.37 18.12
N ALA A 117 -5.86 1.58 17.35
CA ALA A 117 -5.07 0.49 17.90
C ALA A 117 -3.99 0.99 18.87
N LEU A 118 -3.27 2.07 18.53
CA LEU A 118 -2.27 2.68 19.41
C LEU A 118 -2.91 3.28 20.68
N ALA A 119 -4.05 3.94 20.56
CA ALA A 119 -4.80 4.45 21.71
C ALA A 119 -5.27 3.31 22.62
N ALA A 120 -5.84 2.25 22.03
CA ALA A 120 -6.26 1.05 22.76
C ALA A 120 -5.08 0.34 23.43
N HIS A 121 -3.89 0.35 22.80
CA HIS A 121 -2.67 -0.20 23.39
C HIS A 121 -2.21 0.59 24.61
N ALA A 122 -2.27 1.93 24.57
CA ALA A 122 -1.96 2.78 25.72
C ALA A 122 -2.92 2.53 26.91
N GLU A 123 -4.13 2.05 26.63
CA GLU A 123 -5.12 1.64 27.63
C GLU A 123 -5.04 0.14 28.02
N GLY A 124 -4.08 -0.61 27.47
CA GLY A 124 -3.89 -2.05 27.74
C GLY A 124 -4.96 -2.97 27.13
N LYS A 125 -5.72 -2.49 26.12
CA LYS A 125 -6.82 -3.24 25.49
C LYS A 125 -6.40 -4.07 24.27
N VAL A 126 -5.26 -3.72 23.68
CA VAL A 126 -4.62 -4.39 22.54
C VAL A 126 -3.13 -4.47 22.84
N ASP A 127 -2.46 -5.53 22.38
CA ASP A 127 -1.01 -5.63 22.41
C ASP A 127 -0.48 -5.96 21.02
N PHE A 128 0.80 -5.63 20.79
CA PHE A 128 1.51 -5.92 19.54
C PHE A 128 2.44 -7.13 19.70
N SER A 129 2.02 -8.12 20.49
CA SER A 129 2.88 -9.26 20.87
C SER A 129 3.12 -10.21 19.70
N ARG A 130 2.15 -10.43 18.80
CA ARG A 130 2.34 -11.31 17.63
C ARG A 130 3.29 -10.68 16.62
N PHE A 131 3.22 -9.37 16.45
CA PHE A 131 4.23 -8.65 15.67
C PHE A 131 5.63 -8.81 16.28
N THR A 132 5.75 -8.57 17.59
CA THR A 132 7.04 -8.66 18.29
C THR A 132 7.61 -10.07 18.22
N ALA A 133 6.77 -11.09 18.39
CA ALA A 133 7.17 -12.50 18.23
C ALA A 133 7.61 -12.79 16.79
N ALA A 134 6.84 -12.34 15.79
CA ALA A 134 7.21 -12.53 14.38
C ALA A 134 8.59 -11.93 14.05
N PHE A 135 8.92 -10.76 14.60
CA PHE A 135 10.25 -10.17 14.44
C PHE A 135 11.34 -10.98 15.17
N ALA A 136 11.11 -11.33 16.43
CA ALA A 136 12.07 -12.09 17.24
C ALA A 136 12.40 -13.46 16.64
N ASP A 137 11.38 -14.20 16.16
CA ASP A 137 11.52 -15.51 15.54
C ASP A 137 12.35 -15.47 14.24
N HIS A 138 12.45 -14.28 13.63
CA HIS A 138 13.26 -14.03 12.45
C HIS A 138 14.51 -13.20 12.77
N GLY A 139 14.94 -13.13 14.02
CA GLY A 139 16.17 -12.44 14.43
C GLY A 139 16.15 -10.91 14.23
N VAL A 140 14.97 -10.32 14.08
CA VAL A 140 14.78 -8.86 13.95
C VAL A 140 14.58 -8.27 15.35
N ARG A 141 15.40 -7.26 15.69
CA ARG A 141 15.33 -6.54 16.97
C ARG A 141 14.39 -5.36 16.86
N LEU A 142 13.08 -5.62 16.83
CA LEU A 142 12.05 -4.59 16.72
C LEU A 142 10.77 -5.02 17.44
N SER A 143 10.14 -4.08 18.17
CA SER A 143 8.82 -4.32 18.75
C SER A 143 7.72 -4.03 17.71
N GLY A 144 6.61 -4.74 17.84
CA GLY A 144 5.45 -4.50 16.97
C GLY A 144 4.87 -3.10 17.09
N GLU A 145 4.86 -2.55 18.30
CA GLU A 145 4.40 -1.17 18.54
C GLU A 145 5.29 -0.17 17.79
N ALA A 146 6.62 -0.27 17.93
CA ALA A 146 7.55 0.62 17.25
C ALA A 146 7.39 0.51 15.74
N PHE A 147 7.22 -0.70 15.21
CA PHE A 147 7.00 -0.93 13.79
C PHE A 147 5.74 -0.22 13.26
N ILE A 148 4.58 -0.43 13.90
CA ILE A 148 3.31 0.17 13.47
C ILE A 148 3.31 1.69 13.65
N ARG A 149 3.85 2.17 14.77
CA ARG A 149 3.94 3.60 15.07
C ARG A 149 4.82 4.33 14.06
N SER A 150 6.04 3.86 13.82
CA SER A 150 6.99 4.55 12.92
C SER A 150 6.52 4.55 11.47
N LEU A 151 5.82 3.49 11.01
CA LEU A 151 5.20 3.51 9.67
C LEU A 151 4.03 4.51 9.60
N GLY A 152 3.18 4.57 10.63
CA GLY A 152 2.06 5.52 10.70
C GLY A 152 2.51 6.98 10.79
N GLU A 153 3.62 7.26 11.48
CA GLU A 153 4.21 8.61 11.59
C GLU A 153 4.69 9.16 10.24
N LEU A 154 4.97 8.31 9.25
CA LEU A 154 5.29 8.75 7.89
C LEU A 154 4.13 9.40 7.17
N CYS A 155 2.88 9.23 7.63
CA CYS A 155 1.71 9.93 7.10
C CYS A 155 1.66 11.42 7.51
N GLY A 156 2.60 11.87 8.35
CA GLY A 156 2.71 13.27 8.79
C GLY A 156 1.82 13.61 9.98
N ALA A 157 1.52 14.90 10.14
CA ALA A 157 0.89 15.43 11.36
C ALA A 157 -0.61 15.15 11.48
N THR A 158 -1.31 14.88 10.37
CA THR A 158 -2.77 14.74 10.32
C THR A 158 -3.22 13.47 9.58
N PRO A 159 -2.78 12.28 10.01
CA PRO A 159 -3.21 11.04 9.38
C PRO A 159 -4.70 10.78 9.63
N HIS A 160 -5.35 10.14 8.67
CA HIS A 160 -6.69 9.57 8.80
C HIS A 160 -6.70 8.40 9.82
N GLY A 161 -5.56 7.72 10.01
CA GLY A 161 -5.37 6.67 10.99
C GLY A 161 -5.79 5.27 10.53
N SER A 162 -5.86 5.02 9.22
CA SER A 162 -6.25 3.71 8.67
C SER A 162 -5.05 2.90 8.18
N LEU A 163 -5.09 1.58 8.40
CA LEU A 163 -4.11 0.61 7.92
C LEU A 163 -4.87 -0.47 7.15
N ILE A 164 -4.52 -0.66 5.89
CA ILE A 164 -5.16 -1.62 4.99
C ILE A 164 -4.13 -2.59 4.45
N ASP A 165 -4.33 -3.89 4.67
CA ASP A 165 -3.63 -4.97 3.98
C ASP A 165 -4.38 -5.31 2.69
N ILE A 166 -3.83 -4.88 1.56
CA ILE A 166 -4.46 -4.99 0.24
C ILE A 166 -3.82 -6.17 -0.50
N ILE A 167 -4.63 -7.16 -0.85
CA ILE A 167 -4.21 -8.32 -1.65
C ILE A 167 -4.35 -8.06 -3.15
N PRO A 168 -3.56 -8.75 -4.00
CA PRO A 168 -3.76 -8.75 -5.44
C PRO A 168 -5.18 -9.16 -5.82
N LEU A 169 -5.70 -8.55 -6.88
CA LEU A 169 -6.95 -8.96 -7.50
C LEU A 169 -6.67 -10.09 -8.49
N ASP A 170 -7.49 -11.15 -8.46
CA ASP A 170 -7.45 -12.24 -9.45
C ASP A 170 -8.18 -11.84 -10.76
N ARG A 171 -7.91 -10.62 -11.23
CA ARG A 171 -8.41 -10.10 -12.51
C ARG A 171 -7.58 -8.91 -12.97
N ARG A 172 -7.54 -8.70 -14.29
CA ARG A 172 -7.05 -7.45 -14.87
C ARG A 172 -8.05 -6.33 -14.58
N VAL A 173 -7.56 -5.20 -14.08
CA VAL A 173 -8.37 -4.00 -13.84
C VAL A 173 -7.85 -2.90 -14.75
N ALA A 174 -8.74 -2.21 -15.45
CA ALA A 174 -8.37 -1.00 -16.16
C ALA A 174 -7.88 0.04 -15.14
N HIS A 175 -6.95 0.91 -15.53
CA HIS A 175 -6.61 2.04 -14.66
C HIS A 175 -7.87 2.86 -14.41
N SER A 176 -8.15 3.06 -13.13
CA SER A 176 -9.05 4.10 -12.64
C SER A 176 -8.16 5.04 -11.85
N TRP A 177 -7.86 6.19 -12.46
CA TRP A 177 -6.98 7.19 -11.86
C TRP A 177 -7.75 7.98 -10.83
N HIS A 178 -7.24 8.04 -9.60
CA HIS A 178 -7.93 8.78 -8.54
C HIS A 178 -6.98 9.35 -7.50
N GLN A 179 -7.53 10.24 -6.68
CA GLN A 179 -7.01 10.64 -5.37
C GLN A 179 -7.98 10.12 -4.32
N ASP A 180 -7.49 9.66 -3.17
CA ASP A 180 -8.36 9.15 -2.10
C ASP A 180 -9.24 10.29 -1.54
N SER A 181 -8.68 11.50 -1.46
CA SER A 181 -9.36 12.71 -0.93
C SER A 181 -8.97 14.02 -1.64
N GLY A 182 -7.84 14.02 -2.35
CA GLY A 182 -7.25 15.23 -2.95
C GLY A 182 -6.66 16.21 -1.91
N LEU A 183 -6.63 15.84 -0.63
CA LEU A 183 -6.08 16.66 0.45
C LEU A 183 -4.56 16.49 0.57
N PRO A 184 -3.83 17.51 1.04
CA PRO A 184 -2.38 17.44 1.19
C PRO A 184 -1.99 16.55 2.38
N ARG A 185 -2.12 15.24 2.22
CA ARG A 185 -1.83 14.21 3.21
C ARG A 185 -0.94 13.14 2.59
N ASP A 186 -0.02 12.62 3.40
CA ASP A 186 0.88 11.58 2.93
C ASP A 186 0.23 10.20 3.08
N THR A 187 0.19 9.48 1.97
CA THR A 187 -0.15 8.05 1.91
C THR A 187 1.15 7.25 1.90
N VAL A 188 1.22 6.25 2.77
CA VAL A 188 2.40 5.40 2.94
C VAL A 188 2.06 3.98 2.50
N LEU A 189 2.86 3.43 1.60
CA LEU A 189 2.74 2.07 1.10
C LEU A 189 3.96 1.24 1.55
N LEU A 190 3.73 0.16 2.29
CA LEU A 190 4.76 -0.85 2.57
C LEU A 190 4.57 -2.05 1.62
N GLY A 191 5.63 -2.38 0.88
CA GLY A 191 5.59 -3.43 -0.14
C GLY A 191 5.86 -4.83 0.41
N PHE A 192 5.03 -5.80 0.00
CA PHE A 192 5.25 -7.23 0.22
C PHE A 192 5.53 -7.89 -1.14
N PRO A 193 6.81 -8.02 -1.55
CA PRO A 193 7.16 -8.55 -2.86
C PRO A 193 6.71 -10.02 -3.03
N PRO A 194 6.61 -10.52 -4.28
CA PRO A 194 6.11 -11.87 -4.55
C PRO A 194 7.11 -12.98 -4.21
N ARG A 195 8.38 -12.62 -3.99
CA ARG A 195 9.48 -13.53 -3.67
C ARG A 195 10.62 -12.76 -3.02
N ASP A 196 11.55 -13.50 -2.42
CA ASP A 196 12.77 -12.94 -1.84
C ASP A 196 13.69 -12.36 -2.93
N GLY A 197 14.43 -11.31 -2.59
CA GLY A 197 15.31 -10.59 -3.52
C GLY A 197 14.59 -10.08 -4.77
N TYR A 198 13.32 -9.68 -4.66
CA TYR A 198 12.59 -9.13 -5.79
C TYR A 198 13.01 -7.68 -6.04
N GLU A 199 13.31 -7.39 -7.30
CA GLU A 199 13.53 -6.04 -7.78
C GLU A 199 12.64 -5.81 -9.01
N GLY A 200 11.85 -4.75 -9.00
CA GLY A 200 10.96 -4.41 -10.11
C GLY A 200 9.71 -3.63 -9.72
N GLY A 201 8.88 -3.31 -10.71
CA GLY A 201 7.56 -2.69 -10.53
C GLY A 201 6.48 -3.69 -10.08
N GLY A 202 5.24 -3.22 -9.98
CA GLY A 202 4.06 -4.06 -9.68
C GLY A 202 3.81 -4.33 -8.19
N VAL A 203 4.72 -3.91 -7.30
CA VAL A 203 4.52 -3.98 -5.84
C VAL A 203 3.71 -2.78 -5.34
N PHE A 204 4.04 -1.58 -5.78
CA PHE A 204 3.31 -0.37 -5.43
C PHE A 204 2.26 -0.01 -6.48
N SER A 205 1.36 0.90 -6.11
CA SER A 205 0.43 1.53 -7.04
C SER A 205 1.20 2.32 -8.11
N HIS A 206 0.62 2.41 -9.31
CA HIS A 206 1.09 3.39 -10.27
C HIS A 206 0.75 4.79 -9.79
N CYS A 207 1.59 5.75 -10.15
CA CYS A 207 1.41 7.15 -9.77
C CYS A 207 1.66 8.05 -10.97
N VAL A 208 1.00 9.20 -11.00
CA VAL A 208 1.26 10.28 -11.96
C VAL A 208 1.44 11.55 -11.14
N GLN A 209 2.62 12.16 -11.18
CA GLN A 209 2.84 13.45 -10.54
C GLN A 209 2.11 14.53 -11.32
N LEU A 210 1.28 15.28 -10.60
CA LEU A 210 0.57 16.43 -11.11
C LEU A 210 1.48 17.66 -11.09
N SER A 211 1.37 18.54 -12.08
CA SER A 211 2.03 19.86 -12.00
C SER A 211 1.39 20.80 -10.95
N HIS A 212 0.10 20.61 -10.66
CA HIS A 212 -0.73 21.42 -9.76
C HIS A 212 -1.83 20.54 -9.16
N PRO A 213 -2.32 20.81 -7.94
CA PRO A 213 -3.43 20.07 -7.36
C PRO A 213 -4.71 20.16 -8.22
N LEU A 214 -5.52 19.10 -8.19
CA LEU A 214 -6.80 19.03 -8.90
C LEU A 214 -7.91 19.71 -8.11
N ARG A 215 -8.94 20.20 -8.80
CA ARG A 215 -10.23 20.56 -8.18
C ARG A 215 -10.97 19.28 -7.72
N PRO A 216 -11.74 19.33 -6.62
CA PRO A 216 -12.63 18.23 -6.25
C PRO A 216 -13.68 17.94 -7.33
N SER A 217 -14.04 16.66 -7.52
CA SER A 217 -15.03 16.20 -8.51
C SER A 217 -16.49 16.44 -8.12
N ALA A 218 -16.80 16.77 -6.86
CA ALA A 218 -18.16 16.95 -6.36
C ALA A 218 -18.31 18.23 -5.52
N GLY A 219 -18.52 19.37 -6.18
CA GLY A 219 -18.76 20.65 -5.50
C GLY A 219 -17.56 21.19 -4.70
N ASP A 220 -17.79 22.26 -3.93
CA ASP A 220 -16.77 22.99 -3.17
C ASP A 220 -16.19 22.22 -1.96
N GLU A 221 -16.69 21.01 -1.66
CA GLU A 221 -16.23 20.23 -0.51
C GLU A 221 -14.99 19.39 -0.87
N HIS A 222 -13.83 19.89 -0.48
CA HIS A 222 -12.58 19.14 -0.49
C HIS A 222 -12.67 17.93 0.48
N GLY A 223 -12.18 16.76 0.05
CA GLY A 223 -12.08 15.56 0.90
C GLY A 223 -12.84 14.32 0.43
N ALA A 224 -13.56 14.39 -0.70
CA ALA A 224 -14.12 13.21 -1.37
C ALA A 224 -13.13 12.61 -2.38
N VAL A 225 -13.35 11.34 -2.74
CA VAL A 225 -12.56 10.66 -3.80
C VAL A 225 -12.61 11.47 -5.08
N VAL A 226 -11.44 11.77 -5.63
CA VAL A 226 -11.31 12.44 -6.92
C VAL A 226 -11.17 11.38 -8.00
N GLU A 227 -12.23 11.14 -8.79
CA GLU A 227 -12.20 10.20 -9.90
C GLU A 227 -11.83 10.95 -11.19
N TYR A 228 -10.66 10.67 -11.76
CA TYR A 228 -10.13 11.38 -12.92
C TYR A 228 -11.10 11.37 -14.11
N GLU A 229 -11.69 10.20 -14.39
CA GLU A 229 -12.60 10.00 -15.50
C GLU A 229 -13.93 10.78 -15.36
N ARG A 230 -14.19 11.37 -14.18
CA ARG A 230 -15.37 12.18 -13.87
C ARG A 230 -15.07 13.67 -13.66
N LEU A 231 -13.84 14.11 -13.88
CA LEU A 231 -13.45 15.51 -13.67
C LEU A 231 -14.07 16.50 -14.66
N SER A 232 -14.50 16.03 -15.84
CA SER A 232 -15.12 16.86 -16.87
C SER A 232 -16.12 16.09 -17.71
N ASP A 233 -16.99 16.82 -18.42
CA ASP A 233 -17.85 16.28 -19.47
C ASP A 233 -17.60 17.05 -20.79
N PRO A 234 -17.00 16.42 -21.82
CA PRO A 234 -16.60 15.01 -21.89
C PRO A 234 -15.44 14.66 -20.93
N PRO A 235 -15.22 13.37 -20.61
CA PRO A 235 -14.12 12.92 -19.76
C PRO A 235 -12.77 13.42 -20.24
N PRO A 236 -11.80 13.65 -19.33
CA PRO A 236 -10.45 14.04 -19.72
C PRO A 236 -9.80 12.99 -20.62
N ASP A 237 -8.86 13.45 -21.46
CA ASP A 237 -8.05 12.56 -22.27
C ASP A 237 -7.28 11.55 -21.41
N ARG A 238 -7.02 10.37 -21.97
CA ARG A 238 -6.21 9.36 -21.28
C ARG A 238 -4.80 9.91 -21.00
N ILE A 239 -4.33 9.74 -19.77
CA ILE A 239 -2.94 10.04 -19.39
C ILE A 239 -1.99 9.12 -20.17
N ASP A 240 -1.03 9.72 -20.87
CA ASP A 240 0.02 9.00 -21.60
C ASP A 240 0.88 8.19 -20.63
N ASP A 241 1.26 6.99 -21.05
CA ASP A 241 2.09 6.07 -20.28
C ASP A 241 3.46 6.67 -19.91
N ALA A 242 3.96 7.61 -20.71
CA ALA A 242 5.20 8.33 -20.44
C ALA A 242 5.16 9.12 -19.11
N PHE A 243 3.98 9.51 -18.59
CA PHE A 243 3.84 10.19 -17.30
C PHE A 243 3.56 9.23 -16.13
N VAL A 244 3.43 7.93 -16.41
CA VAL A 244 3.07 6.93 -15.40
C VAL A 244 4.32 6.41 -14.72
N LEU A 245 4.52 6.83 -13.47
CA LEU A 245 5.49 6.21 -12.58
C LEU A 245 5.00 4.82 -12.16
N ARG A 246 5.85 3.84 -12.42
CA ARG A 246 5.77 2.48 -11.88
C ARG A 246 6.85 2.35 -10.82
N PRO A 247 6.58 2.61 -9.52
CA PRO A 247 7.66 2.74 -8.55
C PRO A 247 8.49 1.45 -8.45
N LEU A 248 9.81 1.60 -8.54
CA LEU A 248 10.75 0.49 -8.42
C LEU A 248 10.80 -0.01 -6.97
N TYR A 249 10.36 -1.24 -6.74
CA TYR A 249 10.63 -1.94 -5.50
C TYR A 249 12.01 -2.58 -5.54
N SER A 250 12.75 -2.46 -4.45
CA SER A 250 13.99 -3.19 -4.15
C SER A 250 14.26 -3.09 -2.65
N LYS A 251 15.24 -3.84 -2.16
CA LYS A 251 15.88 -3.52 -0.88
C LYS A 251 16.38 -2.07 -0.89
N GLY A 252 16.19 -1.36 0.23
CA GLY A 252 16.40 0.09 0.33
C GLY A 252 15.23 0.96 -0.16
N ARG A 253 14.18 0.35 -0.73
CA ARG A 253 13.02 1.03 -1.34
C ARG A 253 11.69 0.37 -0.97
N GLU A 254 11.64 -0.26 0.21
CA GLU A 254 10.54 -1.12 0.63
C GLU A 254 9.27 -0.34 1.00
N VAL A 255 9.40 0.96 1.28
CA VAL A 255 8.29 1.87 1.58
C VAL A 255 8.23 2.96 0.51
N TRP A 256 7.03 3.26 0.03
CA TRP A 256 6.73 4.39 -0.85
C TRP A 256 5.85 5.39 -0.11
N VAL A 257 6.19 6.67 -0.17
CA VAL A 257 5.39 7.76 0.42
C VAL A 257 5.08 8.79 -0.65
N SER A 258 3.81 9.17 -0.74
CA SER A 258 3.35 10.18 -1.69
C SER A 258 2.20 10.99 -1.11
N ASN A 259 2.18 12.28 -1.42
CA ASN A 259 1.10 13.16 -1.04
C ASN A 259 -0.12 12.98 -1.96
N ASP A 260 -1.30 12.71 -1.40
CA ASP A 260 -2.52 12.42 -2.15
C ASP A 260 -2.96 13.58 -3.05
N ALA A 261 -2.78 14.84 -2.62
CA ALA A 261 -3.09 16.02 -3.44
C ALA A 261 -2.17 16.20 -4.66
N HIS A 262 -0.97 15.59 -4.63
CA HIS A 262 0.07 15.79 -5.64
C HIS A 262 0.06 14.72 -6.74
N HIS A 263 -0.71 13.65 -6.56
CA HIS A 263 -0.66 12.49 -7.43
C HIS A 263 -2.04 11.96 -7.75
N LEU A 264 -2.22 11.54 -8.99
CA LEU A 264 -3.19 10.48 -9.28
C LEU A 264 -2.51 9.14 -9.05
N HIS A 265 -3.26 8.18 -8.51
CA HIS A 265 -2.78 6.82 -8.37
C HIS A 265 -3.78 5.81 -8.92
N SER A 266 -3.25 4.63 -9.27
CA SER A 266 -4.06 3.52 -9.74
C SER A 266 -3.42 2.18 -9.41
N THR A 267 -4.22 1.12 -9.46
CA THR A 267 -3.71 -0.25 -9.33
C THR A 267 -2.70 -0.52 -10.46
N PRO A 268 -1.58 -1.22 -10.20
CA PRO A 268 -0.59 -1.46 -11.25
C PRO A 268 -1.14 -2.39 -12.34
N ASP A 269 -0.55 -2.31 -13.54
CA ASP A 269 -0.90 -3.13 -14.72
C ASP A 269 -0.94 -4.64 -14.38
N ARG A 270 0.03 -5.04 -13.56
CA ARG A 270 0.19 -6.37 -12.99
C ARG A 270 0.60 -6.21 -11.53
N GLN A 271 -0.19 -6.82 -10.65
CA GLN A 271 0.08 -6.84 -9.21
C GLN A 271 1.04 -7.99 -8.91
N LEU A 272 2.35 -7.72 -8.97
CA LEU A 272 3.38 -8.66 -8.56
C LEU A 272 3.76 -8.38 -7.11
N ARG A 273 2.93 -8.86 -6.19
CA ARG A 273 3.09 -8.71 -4.74
C ARG A 273 2.28 -9.77 -4.00
N GLU A 274 2.68 -10.10 -2.79
CA GLU A 274 1.83 -10.85 -1.85
C GLU A 274 0.72 -9.94 -1.30
N ALA A 275 1.07 -8.69 -1.03
CA ALA A 275 0.19 -7.62 -0.58
C ALA A 275 0.85 -6.23 -0.74
N VAL A 276 0.09 -5.19 -0.45
CA VAL A 276 0.63 -3.87 -0.09
C VAL A 276 -0.10 -3.40 1.15
N TRP A 277 0.63 -2.90 2.13
CA TRP A 277 0.01 -2.20 3.25
C TRP A 277 -0.10 -0.73 2.92
N ARG A 278 -1.29 -0.16 3.10
CA ARG A 278 -1.53 1.26 2.93
C ARG A 278 -1.88 1.90 4.27
N PHE A 279 -1.09 2.88 4.67
CA PHE A 279 -1.39 3.77 5.79
C PHE A 279 -1.85 5.12 5.24
N MET A 280 -2.92 5.64 5.83
CA MET A 280 -3.48 6.97 5.55
C MET A 280 -3.85 7.61 6.86
#